data_AF-A0A7S3N5V8-F1
#
_entry.id   AF-A0A7S3N5V8-F1
#
_cell.length_a   1.000
_cell.length_b   1.000
_cell.length_c   1.000
_cell.angle_alpha   90.00
_cell.angle_beta   90.00
_cell.angle_gamma   90.00
#
_symmetry.space_group_name_H-M   'P 1'
#
loop_
_entity.id
_entity.type
_entity.pdbx_description
1 polymer ?
#
loop_
_entity_poly.entity_id
_entity_poly.type
_entity_poly.pdbx_seq_one_letter_code
_entity_poly.pdbx_strand_id
1 'polypeptide(L)'
;DDAHKLHLKEGLTSLKKVLNNTAGKGSGCVLVPTVADKANPDDVLGITQYEKGHYFLYHLEKLVAEDNMLTFLRQYLKKREGGNITTKEFVIDFTSFVKTTFDEAKATEILSQIDWKTWLYDGGLPPVLHATHFEGLNKLDAVFEQFRDGKEVGDLEFVKQSTGLMITLTQ
;
A
#
# COMPACT_ATOMS: atom_id res chain seq x y z
N ASP A 1 6.21 7.93 9.45
CA ASP A 1 7.30 7.11 10.01
C ASP A 1 8.14 6.52 8.89
N ASP A 2 9.44 6.31 9.13
CA ASP A 2 10.43 5.91 8.12
C ASP A 2 10.29 4.45 7.68
N ALA A 3 9.83 3.58 8.60
CA ALA A 3 9.52 2.18 8.28
C ALA A 3 8.42 2.06 7.22
N HIS A 4 7.37 2.90 7.29
CA HIS A 4 6.31 2.92 6.28
C HIS A 4 6.84 3.34 4.90
N LYS A 5 7.75 4.32 4.84
CA LYS A 5 8.33 4.78 3.57
C LYS A 5 9.22 3.71 2.93
N LEU A 6 10.00 2.98 3.73
CA LEU A 6 10.77 1.84 3.23
C LEU A 6 9.84 0.76 2.67
N HIS A 7 8.83 0.36 3.44
CA HIS A 7 7.92 -0.71 3.02
C HIS A 7 7.18 -0.34 1.72
N LEU A 8 6.78 0.93 1.55
CA LEU A 8 6.24 1.43 0.28
C LEU A 8 7.26 1.29 -0.87
N LYS A 9 8.54 1.64 -0.68
CA LYS A 9 9.59 1.50 -1.72
C LYS A 9 9.83 0.03 -2.11
N GLU A 10 9.92 -0.86 -1.13
CA GLU A 10 10.10 -2.29 -1.34
C GLU A 10 8.88 -2.91 -2.03
N GLY A 11 7.69 -2.58 -1.54
CA GLY A 11 6.43 -2.99 -2.13
C GLY A 11 6.28 -2.58 -3.59
N LEU A 12 6.68 -1.36 -3.93
CA LEU A 12 6.70 -0.89 -5.32
C LEU A 12 7.66 -1.70 -6.19
N THR A 13 8.82 -2.06 -5.66
CA THR A 13 9.80 -2.91 -6.35
C THR A 13 9.22 -4.30 -6.61
N SER A 14 8.59 -4.90 -5.60
CA SER A 14 7.90 -6.18 -5.71
C SER A 14 6.75 -6.16 -6.73
N LEU A 15 5.92 -5.12 -6.70
CA LEU A 15 4.84 -4.92 -7.68
C LEU A 15 5.37 -4.82 -9.11
N LYS A 16 6.44 -4.06 -9.34
CA LYS A 16 7.08 -3.96 -10.66
C LYS A 16 7.58 -5.32 -11.16
N LYS A 17 8.18 -6.13 -10.29
CA LYS A 17 8.62 -7.50 -10.64
C LYS A 17 7.43 -8.37 -11.07
N VAL A 18 6.32 -8.33 -10.34
CA VAL A 18 5.10 -9.08 -10.72
C VAL A 18 4.54 -8.63 -12.05
N LEU A 19 4.37 -7.32 -12.23
CA LEU A 19 3.81 -6.76 -13.47
C LEU A 19 4.67 -7.09 -14.69
N ASN A 20 6.00 -7.12 -14.54
CA ASN A 20 6.90 -7.54 -15.62
C ASN A 20 6.70 -9.02 -15.98
N ASN A 21 6.55 -9.89 -14.97
CA ASN A 21 6.36 -11.32 -15.16
C ASN A 21 4.98 -11.68 -15.76
N THR A 22 3.95 -10.86 -15.50
CA THR A 22 2.57 -11.09 -15.95
C THR A 22 2.17 -10.24 -17.16
N ALA A 23 3.11 -9.49 -17.75
CA ALA A 23 2.84 -8.46 -18.77
C ALA A 23 1.75 -7.45 -18.37
N GLY A 24 1.63 -7.17 -17.08
CA GLY A 24 0.69 -6.21 -16.49
C GLY A 24 -0.78 -6.62 -16.58
N LYS A 25 -1.07 -7.90 -16.85
CA LYS A 25 -2.43 -8.39 -17.08
C LYS A 25 -2.74 -9.60 -16.18
N GLY A 26 -4.02 -9.81 -15.91
CA GLY A 26 -4.53 -10.95 -15.15
C GLY A 26 -4.99 -10.60 -13.73
N SER A 27 -5.62 -11.57 -13.08
CA SER A 27 -6.19 -11.47 -11.73
C SER A 27 -5.15 -11.10 -10.67
N GLY A 28 -3.90 -11.55 -10.85
CA GLY A 28 -2.79 -11.19 -9.96
C GLY A 28 -2.29 -9.74 -10.11
N CYS A 29 -2.89 -8.92 -10.97
CA CYS A 29 -2.50 -7.51 -11.17
C CYS A 29 -3.53 -6.50 -10.62
N VAL A 30 -4.67 -7.01 -10.12
CA VAL A 30 -5.78 -6.19 -9.62
C VAL A 30 -5.94 -6.37 -8.11
N LEU A 31 -6.52 -5.38 -7.44
CA LEU A 31 -6.75 -5.46 -5.99
C LEU A 31 -7.92 -6.40 -5.66
N VAL A 32 -8.97 -6.39 -6.50
CA VAL A 32 -10.15 -7.24 -6.36
C VAL A 32 -10.24 -8.17 -7.57
N PRO A 33 -9.58 -9.35 -7.52
CA PRO A 33 -9.67 -10.31 -8.60
C PRO A 33 -11.07 -10.94 -8.66
N THR A 34 -11.52 -11.24 -9.87
CA THR A 34 -12.65 -12.15 -10.06
C THR A 34 -12.12 -13.57 -9.99
N VAL A 35 -12.57 -14.34 -9.00
CA VAL A 35 -12.28 -15.78 -8.88
C VAL A 35 -13.33 -16.50 -9.73
N ALA A 36 -12.90 -17.18 -10.79
CA ALA A 36 -13.80 -18.02 -11.58
C ALA A 36 -14.19 -19.27 -10.79
N ASP A 37 -15.40 -19.78 -11.00
CA ASP A 37 -15.85 -21.05 -10.42
C ASP A 37 -14.87 -22.16 -10.85
N LYS A 38 -14.07 -22.68 -9.90
CA LYS A 38 -12.97 -23.67 -10.03
C LYS A 38 -11.54 -23.13 -10.19
N ALA A 39 -11.30 -21.83 -10.07
CA ALA A 39 -9.93 -21.34 -9.93
C ALA A 39 -9.35 -21.70 -8.55
N ASN A 40 -8.09 -22.12 -8.50
CA ASN A 40 -7.40 -22.31 -7.22
C ASN A 40 -7.15 -20.92 -6.59
N PRO A 41 -7.60 -20.64 -5.35
CA PRO A 41 -7.36 -19.36 -4.70
C PRO A 41 -5.87 -18.98 -4.63
N ASP A 42 -4.97 -19.96 -4.53
CA ASP A 42 -3.52 -19.74 -4.52
C ASP A 42 -2.99 -19.19 -5.85
N ASP A 43 -3.70 -19.43 -6.96
CA ASP A 43 -3.34 -18.91 -8.29
C ASP A 43 -3.90 -17.50 -8.53
N VAL A 44 -4.82 -17.06 -7.67
CA VAL A 44 -5.54 -15.78 -7.82
C VAL A 44 -4.98 -14.71 -6.90
N LEU A 45 -4.57 -15.08 -5.69
CA LEU A 45 -4.04 -14.18 -4.67
C LEU A 45 -2.51 -14.21 -4.65
N GLY A 46 -1.89 -13.04 -4.47
CA GLY A 46 -0.45 -12.91 -4.38
C GLY A 46 -0.02 -11.57 -3.79
N ILE A 47 1.25 -11.21 -4.02
CA ILE A 47 1.85 -9.99 -3.46
C ILE A 47 1.15 -8.71 -3.93
N THR A 48 0.50 -8.72 -5.09
CA THR A 48 -0.22 -7.55 -5.58
C THR A 48 -1.34 -7.11 -4.65
N GLN A 49 -2.13 -8.04 -4.12
CA GLN A 49 -3.23 -7.71 -3.22
C GLN A 49 -2.72 -7.13 -1.90
N TYR A 50 -1.59 -7.64 -1.40
CA TYR A 50 -0.94 -7.09 -0.21
C TYR A 50 -0.41 -5.68 -0.47
N GLU A 51 0.42 -5.50 -1.50
CA GLU A 51 1.11 -4.23 -1.74
C GLU A 51 0.15 -3.16 -2.26
N LYS A 52 -0.66 -3.48 -3.28
CA LYS A 52 -1.66 -2.53 -3.81
C LYS A 52 -2.72 -2.20 -2.76
N GLY A 53 -3.08 -3.16 -1.91
CA GLY A 53 -3.97 -2.95 -0.77
C GLY A 53 -3.38 -2.01 0.28
N HIS A 54 -2.10 -2.18 0.62
CA HIS A 54 -1.39 -1.27 1.52
C HIS A 54 -1.35 0.16 0.94
N TYR A 55 -0.94 0.32 -0.32
CA TYR A 55 -0.95 1.62 -1.00
C TYR A 55 -2.34 2.27 -1.01
N PHE A 56 -3.38 1.48 -1.22
CA PHE A 56 -4.77 1.95 -1.22
C PHE A 56 -5.18 2.48 0.16
N LEU A 57 -4.99 1.68 1.22
CA LEU A 57 -5.32 2.10 2.59
C LEU A 57 -4.50 3.31 3.03
N TYR A 58 -3.22 3.37 2.65
CA TYR A 58 -2.37 4.51 2.91
C TYR A 58 -2.85 5.78 2.17
N HIS A 59 -3.34 5.63 0.94
CA HIS A 59 -3.94 6.74 0.22
C HIS A 59 -5.20 7.27 0.89
N LEU A 60 -6.08 6.38 1.37
CA LEU A 60 -7.25 6.78 2.16
C LEU A 60 -6.83 7.52 3.44
N GLU A 61 -5.84 7.00 4.17
CA GLU A 61 -5.28 7.65 5.36
C GLU A 61 -4.79 9.07 5.05
N LYS A 62 -4.12 9.31 3.92
CA LYS A 62 -3.66 10.66 3.56
C LYS A 62 -4.80 11.63 3.24
N LEU A 63 -5.94 11.14 2.80
CA LEU A 63 -7.11 11.97 2.53
C LEU A 63 -7.87 12.34 3.82
N VAL A 64 -7.97 11.42 4.78
CA VAL A 64 -8.75 11.63 6.01
C VAL A 64 -7.93 11.95 7.26
N ALA A 65 -6.60 11.82 7.19
CA ALA A 65 -5.66 11.79 8.31
C ALA A 65 -5.70 10.52 9.18
N GLU A 66 -4.59 10.24 9.85
CA GLU A 66 -4.33 8.99 10.61
C GLU A 66 -5.38 8.74 11.71
N ASP A 67 -5.72 9.74 12.52
CA ASP A 67 -6.68 9.60 13.61
C ASP A 67 -8.08 9.21 13.11
N ASN A 68 -8.51 9.80 11.99
CA ASN A 68 -9.79 9.48 11.37
C ASN A 68 -9.75 8.11 10.71
N MET A 69 -8.63 7.74 10.07
CA MET A 69 -8.48 6.40 9.51
C MET A 69 -8.55 5.32 10.59
N LEU A 70 -7.87 5.53 11.72
CA LEU A 70 -7.91 4.61 12.85
C LEU A 70 -9.31 4.54 13.47
N THR A 71 -10.01 5.66 13.54
CA THR A 71 -11.41 5.72 14.01
C THR A 71 -12.33 4.94 13.07
N PHE A 72 -12.21 5.16 11.77
CA PHE A 72 -12.94 4.43 10.74
C PHE A 72 -12.70 2.92 10.86
N LEU A 73 -11.44 2.47 10.92
CA LEU A 73 -11.10 1.05 11.01
C LEU A 73 -11.71 0.39 12.26
N ARG A 74 -11.68 1.06 13.41
CA ARG A 74 -12.32 0.56 14.64
C ARG A 74 -13.84 0.42 14.48
N GLN A 75 -14.49 1.44 13.91
CA GLN A 75 -15.93 1.41 13.68
C GLN A 75 -16.33 0.34 12.66
N TYR A 76 -15.54 0.23 11.58
CA TYR A 76 -15.72 -0.74 10.51
C TYR A 76 -15.61 -2.18 11.02
N LEU A 77 -14.54 -2.51 11.75
CA LEU A 77 -14.35 -3.84 12.33
C LEU A 77 -15.45 -4.18 13.32
N LYS A 78 -15.87 -3.24 14.18
CA LYS A 78 -16.98 -3.45 15.11
C LYS A 78 -18.31 -3.64 14.40
N LYS A 79 -18.59 -2.90 13.32
CA LYS A 79 -19.81 -3.02 12.53
C LYS A 79 -19.91 -4.35 11.80
N ARG A 80 -18.77 -4.91 11.39
CA ARG A 80 -18.66 -6.13 10.59
C ARG A 80 -18.26 -7.37 11.40
N GLU A 81 -18.23 -7.25 12.72
CA GLU A 81 -17.87 -8.34 13.62
C GLU A 81 -18.80 -9.56 13.41
N GLY A 82 -18.21 -10.73 13.23
CA GLY A 82 -18.94 -11.99 13.01
C GLY A 82 -19.66 -12.10 11.65
N GLY A 83 -19.45 -11.16 10.73
CA GLY A 83 -20.08 -11.13 9.42
C GLY A 83 -19.12 -11.43 8.26
N ASN A 84 -19.69 -11.59 7.07
CA ASN A 84 -18.93 -11.60 5.81
C ASN A 84 -18.71 -10.16 5.35
N ILE A 85 -17.53 -9.90 4.78
CA ILE A 85 -17.14 -8.59 4.30
C ILE A 85 -16.87 -8.66 2.81
N THR A 86 -17.53 -7.79 2.06
CA THR A 86 -17.26 -7.57 0.64
C THR A 86 -16.57 -6.22 0.40
N THR A 87 -15.82 -6.08 -0.69
CA THR A 87 -15.22 -4.78 -1.04
C THR A 87 -16.28 -3.69 -1.23
N LYS A 88 -17.47 -4.04 -1.74
CA LYS A 88 -18.57 -3.08 -1.91
C LYS A 88 -19.01 -2.50 -0.58
N GLU A 89 -19.09 -3.34 0.45
CA GLU A 89 -19.44 -2.93 1.81
C GLU A 89 -18.38 -2.02 2.42
N PHE A 90 -17.09 -2.30 2.20
CA PHE A 90 -16.01 -1.40 2.60
C PHE A 90 -16.16 -0.01 1.96
N VAL A 91 -16.41 0.07 0.65
CA VAL A 91 -16.59 1.35 -0.06
C VAL A 91 -17.79 2.13 0.49
N ILE A 92 -18.92 1.44 0.73
CA ILE A 92 -20.12 2.05 1.32
C ILE A 92 -19.83 2.59 2.72
N ASP A 93 -19.17 1.80 3.56
CA ASP A 93 -18.87 2.16 4.94
C ASP A 93 -17.88 3.32 5.02
N PHE A 94 -16.83 3.31 4.20
CA PHE A 94 -15.85 4.41 4.12
C PHE A 94 -16.49 5.70 3.60
N THR A 95 -17.29 5.59 2.52
CA THR A 95 -18.03 6.76 1.97
C THR A 95 -18.98 7.35 3.01
N SER A 96 -19.67 6.50 3.77
CA SER A 96 -20.55 6.94 4.84
C SER A 96 -19.78 7.63 5.96
N PHE A 97 -18.65 7.06 6.39
CA PHE A 97 -17.76 7.66 7.38
C PHE A 97 -17.32 9.06 6.97
N VAL A 98 -16.81 9.23 5.74
CA VAL A 98 -16.36 10.55 5.25
C VAL A 98 -17.50 11.57 5.27
N LYS A 99 -18.71 11.19 4.83
CA LYS A 99 -19.87 12.09 4.83
C LYS A 99 -20.36 12.45 6.23
N THR A 100 -20.14 11.60 7.23
CA THR A 100 -20.55 11.86 8.61
C THR A 100 -19.51 12.63 9.42
N THR A 101 -18.24 12.49 9.06
CA THR A 101 -17.11 13.03 9.82
C THR A 101 -16.72 14.43 9.35
N PHE A 102 -16.88 14.73 8.06
CA PHE A 102 -16.50 16.00 7.46
C PHE A 102 -17.72 16.79 6.99
N ASP A 103 -17.58 18.10 6.85
CA ASP A 103 -18.60 18.93 6.18
C ASP A 103 -18.79 18.52 4.70
N GLU A 104 -19.90 18.92 4.11
CA GLU A 104 -20.27 18.50 2.75
C GLU A 104 -19.22 18.87 1.69
N ALA A 105 -18.62 20.06 1.81
CA ALA A 105 -17.62 20.52 0.86
C ALA A 105 -16.35 19.66 0.97
N LYS A 106 -15.86 19.42 2.18
CA LYS A 106 -14.66 18.63 2.42
C LYS A 106 -14.87 17.14 2.12
N ALA A 107 -16.04 16.60 2.45
CA ALA A 107 -16.40 15.22 2.12
C ALA A 107 -16.41 15.00 0.59
N THR A 108 -16.97 15.96 -0.16
CA THR A 108 -16.99 15.91 -1.62
C THR A 108 -15.58 15.99 -2.20
N GLU A 109 -14.74 16.89 -1.69
CA GLU A 109 -13.32 17.01 -2.08
C GLU A 109 -12.56 15.70 -1.86
N ILE A 110 -12.69 15.08 -0.68
CA ILE A 110 -12.04 13.81 -0.35
C ILE A 110 -12.50 12.69 -1.29
N LEU A 111 -13.81 12.50 -1.43
CA LEU A 111 -14.36 11.41 -2.23
C LEU A 111 -14.06 11.56 -3.72
N SER A 112 -13.94 12.79 -4.23
CA SER A 112 -13.57 13.07 -5.62
C SER A 112 -12.13 12.63 -5.96
N GLN A 113 -11.26 12.49 -4.97
CA GLN A 113 -9.88 12.07 -5.15
C GLN A 113 -9.71 10.54 -5.20
N ILE A 114 -10.78 9.79 -4.95
CA ILE A 114 -10.74 8.33 -4.90
C ILE A 114 -11.37 7.74 -6.16
N ASP A 115 -10.53 7.33 -7.11
CA ASP A 115 -10.99 6.51 -8.25
C ASP A 115 -11.14 5.04 -7.83
N TRP A 116 -12.31 4.71 -7.28
CA TRP A 116 -12.62 3.35 -6.83
C TRP A 116 -12.44 2.31 -7.92
N LYS A 117 -12.74 2.64 -9.17
CA LYS A 117 -12.66 1.67 -10.27
C LYS A 117 -11.19 1.33 -10.54
N THR A 118 -10.35 2.34 -10.68
CA THR A 118 -8.93 2.13 -10.97
C THR A 118 -8.18 1.50 -9.81
N TRP A 119 -8.52 1.85 -8.57
CA TRP A 119 -7.92 1.21 -7.39
C TRP A 119 -8.30 -0.27 -7.28
N LEU A 120 -9.59 -0.60 -7.43
CA LEU A 120 -10.10 -1.93 -7.12
C LEU A 120 -9.96 -2.92 -8.28
N TYR A 121 -10.17 -2.47 -9.52
CA TYR A 121 -10.40 -3.36 -10.66
C TYR A 121 -9.40 -3.19 -11.81
N ASP A 122 -8.74 -2.05 -11.93
CA ASP A 122 -7.74 -1.88 -12.99
C ASP A 122 -6.41 -2.54 -12.60
N GLY A 123 -5.77 -3.17 -13.58
CA GLY A 123 -4.47 -3.80 -13.42
C GLY A 123 -3.33 -2.78 -13.35
N GLY A 124 -2.20 -3.17 -12.79
CA GLY A 124 -0.99 -2.33 -12.80
C GLY A 124 -0.67 -1.69 -11.45
N LEU A 125 0.23 -0.71 -11.49
CA LEU A 125 0.70 0.01 -10.31
C LEU A 125 -0.44 0.80 -9.64
N PRO A 126 -0.31 1.12 -8.34
CA PRO A 126 -1.20 2.06 -7.68
C PRO A 126 -1.29 3.38 -8.47
N PRO A 127 -2.49 3.94 -8.68
CA PRO A 127 -2.67 5.17 -9.46
C PRO A 127 -2.07 6.39 -8.78
N VAL A 128 -1.95 6.36 -7.44
CA VAL A 128 -1.31 7.40 -6.65
C VAL A 128 -0.11 6.82 -5.91
N LEU A 129 1.07 7.33 -6.21
CA LEU A 129 2.30 7.02 -5.50
C LEU A 129 2.61 8.19 -4.57
N HIS A 130 2.37 8.00 -3.27
CA HIS A 130 2.76 8.96 -2.26
C HIS A 130 4.29 9.02 -2.18
N ALA A 131 4.85 10.23 -2.13
CA ALA A 131 6.30 10.42 -2.13
C ALA A 131 6.94 9.68 -0.94
N THR A 132 7.79 8.70 -1.26
CA THR A 132 8.57 7.89 -0.31
C THR A 132 9.84 8.60 0.15
N HIS A 133 9.96 9.92 -0.11
CA HIS A 133 11.19 10.66 0.12
C HIS A 133 11.54 10.72 1.62
N PHE A 134 12.73 10.23 1.95
CA PHE A 134 13.35 10.33 3.26
C PHE A 134 14.88 10.15 3.14
N GLU A 135 15.62 10.97 3.87
CA GLU A 135 17.09 11.03 3.82
C GLU A 135 17.79 9.72 4.18
N GLY A 136 17.23 8.90 5.08
CA GLY A 136 17.86 7.64 5.46
C GLY A 136 17.88 6.60 4.34
N LEU A 137 16.94 6.64 3.40
CA LEU A 137 16.98 5.78 2.20
C LEU A 137 18.12 6.20 1.26
N ASN A 138 18.37 7.50 1.11
CA ASN A 138 19.47 7.99 0.28
C ASN A 138 20.84 7.61 0.88
N LYS A 139 20.95 7.63 2.21
CA LYS A 139 22.16 7.14 2.90
C LYS A 139 22.35 5.64 2.68
N LEU A 140 21.28 4.86 2.75
CA LEU A 140 21.32 3.42 2.49
C LEU A 140 21.73 3.11 1.05
N ASP A 141 21.08 3.75 0.07
CA ASP A 141 21.38 3.58 -1.35
C ASP A 141 22.84 3.99 -1.63
N ALA A 142 23.33 5.10 -1.05
CA ALA A 142 24.71 5.53 -1.22
C ALA A 142 25.73 4.55 -0.62
N VAL A 143 25.42 3.95 0.53
CA VAL A 143 26.25 2.91 1.17
C VAL A 143 26.27 1.64 0.32
N PHE A 144 25.11 1.22 -0.19
CA PHE A 144 25.00 0.06 -1.05
C PHE A 144 25.82 0.24 -2.34
N GLU A 145 25.74 1.42 -2.97
CA GLU A 145 26.54 1.74 -4.16
C GLU A 145 28.04 1.75 -3.88
N GLN A 146 28.47 2.26 -2.72
CA GLN A 146 29.88 2.22 -2.31
C GLN A 146 30.37 0.78 -2.11
N PHE A 147 29.57 -0.07 -1.47
CA PHE A 147 29.88 -1.49 -1.28
C PHE A 147 29.91 -2.25 -2.61
N ARG A 148 28.94 -2.01 -3.50
CA ARG A 148 28.88 -2.58 -4.86
C ARG A 148 30.13 -2.24 -5.68
N ASP A 149 30.65 -1.04 -5.51
CA ASP A 149 31.88 -0.57 -6.16
C ASP A 149 33.18 -1.01 -5.43
N GLY A 150 33.06 -1.83 -4.38
CA GLY A 150 34.20 -2.39 -3.63
C GLY A 150 34.94 -1.38 -2.73
N LYS A 151 34.30 -0.27 -2.36
CA LYS A 151 34.88 0.76 -1.49
C LYS A 151 34.65 0.41 -0.03
N GLU A 152 35.60 0.78 0.85
CA GLU A 152 35.40 0.70 2.29
C GLU A 152 34.23 1.60 2.71
N VAL A 153 33.28 1.03 3.42
CA VAL A 153 32.17 1.75 4.02
C VAL A 153 32.59 2.12 5.45
N GLY A 154 32.61 3.41 5.78
CA GLY A 154 32.94 3.88 7.13
C GLY A 154 31.92 3.42 8.19
N ASP A 155 32.25 3.59 9.47
CA ASP A 155 31.39 3.19 10.59
C ASP A 155 29.97 3.75 10.43
N LEU A 156 29.02 2.84 10.22
CA LEU A 156 27.61 3.16 10.12
C LEU A 156 27.06 3.33 11.54
N GLU A 157 26.82 4.55 11.97
CA GLU A 157 26.04 4.81 13.17
C GLU A 157 24.58 4.38 12.95
N PHE A 158 24.29 3.11 13.22
CA PHE A 158 22.94 2.55 13.20
C PHE A 158 22.15 3.04 14.41
N VAL A 159 21.75 4.31 14.41
CA VAL A 159 20.84 4.84 15.43
C VAL A 159 19.44 4.28 15.15
N LYS A 160 19.12 3.16 15.82
CA LYS A 160 17.77 2.62 16.02
C LYS A 160 16.98 2.40 14.73
N GLN A 161 17.51 1.59 13.82
CA GLN A 161 16.78 1.19 12.61
C GLN A 161 15.86 -0.01 12.86
N SER A 162 14.69 0.01 12.21
CA SER A 162 13.77 -1.13 12.14
C SER A 162 14.45 -2.33 11.49
N THR A 163 14.16 -3.55 11.95
CA THR A 163 14.68 -4.82 11.40
C THR A 163 14.52 -4.93 9.88
N GLY A 164 13.48 -4.29 9.32
CA GLY A 164 13.27 -4.23 7.87
C GLY A 164 14.44 -3.59 7.11
N LEU A 165 14.97 -2.46 7.62
CA LEU A 165 16.11 -1.76 6.99
C LEU A 165 17.39 -2.62 6.96
N MET A 166 17.59 -3.47 7.98
CA MET A 166 18.76 -4.35 8.07
C MET A 166 18.69 -5.51 7.07
N ILE A 167 17.49 -6.04 6.80
CA ILE A 167 17.30 -7.13 5.82
C ILE A 167 17.59 -6.63 4.40
N THR A 168 17.15 -5.41 4.05
CA THR A 168 17.37 -4.80 2.73
C THR A 168 18.85 -4.66 2.37
N LEU A 169 19.73 -4.51 3.36
CA LEU A 169 21.19 -4.41 3.16
C LEU A 169 21.87 -5.75 2.84
N THR A 170 21.22 -6.87 3.13
CA THR A 170 21.81 -8.21 3.05
C THR A 170 21.39 -9.04 1.83
N GLN A 171 20.51 -8.50 0.98
CA GLN A 171 20.07 -9.12 -0.29
C GLN A 171 20.75 -8.47 -1.49
#